data_AF-X1BU29-F1
#
_entry.id   AF-X1BU29-F1
#
_cell.length_a   1.000
_cell.length_b   1.000
_cell.length_c   1.000
_cell.angle_alpha   90.00
_cell.angle_beta   90.00
_cell.angle_gamma   90.00
#
_symmetry.space_group_name_H-M   'P 1'
#
loop_
_entity.id
_entity.type
_entity.pdbx_description
1 polymer ?
#
loop_
_entity_poly.entity_id
_entity_poly.type
_entity_poly.pdbx_seq_one_letter_code
_entity_poly.pdbx_strand_id
1 'polypeptide(L)'
;DKNINSPLASSCGRLFDAASSLIGIRDEISYEGQAAMELESFCASGITERYKFNIYKEEEKFIIDPQEIFIDIIADLKKRLDKKLMAAKFHNTVAEFTLNLCGKIKKDTGINEIALSGGVFQNKYLTEKVVFLLEEKGFKVYIQRKVPPNDGGISLGQAVVAGLK
;
A
#
# COMPACT_ATOMS: atom_id res chain seq x y z
N ASP A 1 -15.19 12.53 16.20
CA ASP A 1 -16.17 12.77 17.28
C ASP A 1 -17.54 13.26 16.79
N LYS A 2 -17.64 14.44 16.14
CA LYS A 2 -18.96 14.98 15.71
C LYS A 2 -19.46 14.47 14.35
N ASN A 3 -18.64 13.70 13.63
CA ASN A 3 -18.93 13.14 12.30
C ASN A 3 -19.38 14.18 11.24
N ILE A 4 -18.95 15.44 11.35
CA ILE A 4 -19.26 16.50 10.39
C ILE A 4 -18.18 16.49 9.29
N ASN A 5 -18.59 16.36 8.02
CA ASN A 5 -17.69 16.33 6.85
C ASN A 5 -16.53 15.32 6.98
N SER A 6 -16.79 14.18 7.61
CA SER A 6 -15.79 13.13 7.87
C SER A 6 -16.21 11.80 7.23
N PRO A 7 -16.22 11.69 5.89
CA PRO A 7 -16.53 10.43 5.23
C PRO A 7 -15.48 9.37 5.58
N LEU A 8 -15.93 8.12 5.74
CA LEU A 8 -15.02 6.99 5.92
C LEU A 8 -14.26 6.72 4.61
N ALA A 9 -12.99 6.33 4.73
CA ALA A 9 -12.16 5.99 3.58
C ALA A 9 -11.27 4.78 3.88
N SER A 10 -11.17 3.87 2.91
CA SER A 10 -10.24 2.73 2.89
C SER A 10 -9.23 2.90 1.75
N SER A 11 -8.61 4.09 1.67
CA SER A 11 -7.68 4.47 0.59
C SER A 11 -6.23 4.22 1.00
N CYS A 12 -5.50 3.46 0.19
CA CYS A 12 -4.06 3.30 0.37
C CYS A 12 -3.32 4.63 0.17
N GLY A 13 -3.77 5.50 -0.75
CA GLY A 13 -3.19 6.83 -0.92
C GLY A 13 -3.30 7.68 0.36
N ARG A 14 -4.46 7.66 1.04
CA ARG A 14 -4.63 8.38 2.32
C ARG A 14 -3.78 7.78 3.44
N LEU A 15 -3.56 6.46 3.43
CA LEU A 15 -2.64 5.80 4.37
C LEU A 15 -1.19 6.30 4.16
N PHE A 16 -0.75 6.45 2.91
CA PHE A 16 0.57 7.01 2.58
C PHE A 16 0.69 8.49 2.96
N ASP A 17 -0.34 9.31 2.70
CA ASP A 17 -0.34 10.72 3.08
C ASP A 17 -0.22 10.88 4.61
N ALA A 18 -0.97 10.08 5.38
CA ALA A 18 -0.91 10.09 6.83
C ALA A 18 0.48 9.69 7.36
N ALA A 19 1.10 8.67 6.78
CA ALA A 19 2.46 8.27 7.13
C ALA A 19 3.49 9.35 6.78
N SER A 20 3.36 9.99 5.61
CA SER A 20 4.25 11.06 5.15
C SER A 20 4.19 12.31 6.06
N SER A 21 2.99 12.72 6.44
CA SER A 21 2.77 13.81 7.41
C SER A 21 3.37 13.46 8.77
N LEU A 22 3.07 12.26 9.29
CA LEU A 22 3.55 11.83 10.60
C LEU A 22 5.09 11.73 10.67
N ILE A 23 5.74 11.18 9.63
CA ILE A 23 7.22 11.11 9.52
C ILE A 23 7.84 12.51 9.35
N GLY A 24 7.03 13.53 9.05
CA GLY A 24 7.45 14.90 8.84
C GLY A 24 8.12 15.11 7.47
N ILE A 25 7.69 14.37 6.45
CA ILE A 25 8.16 14.53 5.06
C ILE A 25 7.30 15.57 4.35
N ARG A 26 5.97 15.41 4.38
CA ARG A 26 5.02 16.33 3.74
C ARG A 26 3.73 16.40 4.52
N ASP A 27 3.38 17.59 4.99
CA ASP A 27 2.15 17.85 5.75
C ASP A 27 1.05 18.46 4.88
N GLU A 28 1.41 19.45 4.05
CA GLU A 28 0.51 20.09 3.08
C GLU A 28 0.92 19.74 1.64
N ILE A 29 -0.05 19.39 0.79
CA ILE A 29 0.19 19.03 -0.61
C ILE A 29 -0.32 20.11 -1.58
N SER A 30 0.35 20.27 -2.72
CA SER A 30 -0.04 21.16 -3.81
C SER A 30 -0.66 20.42 -5.01
N TYR A 31 -0.51 19.10 -5.07
CA TYR A 31 -1.12 18.24 -6.08
C TYR A 31 -1.36 16.82 -5.53
N GLU A 32 -2.23 16.07 -6.21
CA GLU A 32 -2.58 14.71 -5.81
C GLU A 32 -1.39 13.76 -5.87
N GLY A 33 -1.19 13.00 -4.79
CA GLY A 33 -0.12 12.01 -4.68
C GLY A 33 1.24 12.57 -4.28
N GLN A 34 1.39 13.89 -4.11
CA GLN A 34 2.68 14.50 -3.75
C GLN A 34 3.31 13.87 -2.50
N ALA A 35 2.56 13.76 -1.40
CA ALA A 35 3.09 13.24 -0.15
C ALA A 35 3.54 11.78 -0.25
N ALA A 36 2.82 10.96 -1.03
CA ALA A 36 3.19 9.57 -1.31
C ALA A 36 4.45 9.47 -2.20
N MET A 37 4.56 10.29 -3.24
CA MET A 37 5.74 10.34 -4.11
C MET A 37 6.99 10.79 -3.35
N GLU A 38 6.86 11.82 -2.51
CA GLU A 38 7.97 12.27 -1.69
C GLU A 38 8.35 11.20 -0.65
N LEU A 39 7.38 10.56 0.01
CA LEU A 39 7.65 9.45 0.93
C LEU A 39 8.42 8.31 0.25
N GLU A 40 8.07 7.96 -1.00
CA GLU A 40 8.81 6.99 -1.80
C GLU A 40 10.26 7.42 -2.05
N SER A 41 10.49 8.70 -2.40
CA SER A 41 11.82 9.22 -2.70
C SER A 41 12.80 9.15 -1.52
N PHE A 42 12.28 9.03 -0.30
CA PHE A 42 13.09 8.86 0.91
C PHE A 42 13.49 7.40 1.18
N CYS A 43 12.88 6.39 0.54
CA CYS A 43 13.16 4.99 0.83
C CYS A 43 14.64 4.64 0.69
N ALA A 44 15.27 4.23 1.80
CA ALA A 44 16.62 3.69 1.79
C ALA A 44 16.65 2.27 1.18
N SER A 45 17.67 1.99 0.37
CA SER A 45 17.95 0.65 -0.14
C SER A 45 18.49 -0.28 0.95
N GLY A 46 18.23 -1.58 0.83
CA GLY A 46 18.81 -2.61 1.71
C GLY A 46 18.10 -2.76 3.07
N ILE A 47 17.07 -1.96 3.33
CA ILE A 47 16.24 -2.08 4.53
C ILE A 47 15.26 -3.24 4.36
N THR A 48 15.26 -4.17 5.33
CA THR A 48 14.33 -5.31 5.36
C THR A 48 13.33 -5.19 6.50
N GLU A 49 13.57 -4.26 7.42
CA GLU A 49 12.72 -3.97 8.55
C GLU A 49 11.34 -3.45 8.10
N ARG A 50 10.36 -3.67 8.98
CA ARG A 50 8.96 -3.27 8.81
C ARG A 50 8.35 -2.92 10.17
N TYR A 51 7.17 -2.36 10.15
CA TYR A 51 6.33 -2.14 11.31
C TYR A 51 5.42 -3.33 11.60
N LYS A 52 4.90 -3.37 12.82
CA LYS A 52 3.84 -4.30 13.19
C LYS A 52 2.53 -3.89 12.56
N PHE A 53 1.73 -4.89 12.21
CA PHE A 53 0.38 -4.71 11.70
C PHE A 53 -0.42 -5.95 12.08
N ASN A 54 -1.74 -5.78 12.18
CA ASN A 54 -2.66 -6.87 12.43
C ASN A 54 -3.62 -7.02 11.26
N ILE A 55 -3.96 -8.27 10.96
CA ILE A 55 -5.02 -8.60 10.00
C ILE A 55 -6.04 -9.45 10.72
N TYR A 56 -7.27 -8.97 10.81
CA TYR A 56 -8.40 -9.72 11.34
C TYR A 56 -9.46 -9.92 10.28
N LYS A 57 -10.38 -10.86 10.51
CA LYS A 57 -11.53 -11.09 9.63
C LYS A 57 -12.76 -10.48 10.30
N GLU A 58 -13.49 -9.66 9.56
CA GLU A 58 -14.77 -9.07 9.95
C GLU A 58 -15.78 -9.43 8.86
N GLU A 59 -16.81 -10.20 9.24
CA GLU A 59 -17.72 -10.85 8.28
C GLU A 59 -16.93 -11.64 7.22
N GLU A 60 -17.12 -11.33 5.93
CA GLU A 60 -16.40 -11.93 4.81
C GLU A 60 -15.19 -11.12 4.33
N LYS A 61 -14.77 -10.09 5.09
CA LYS A 61 -13.67 -9.20 4.71
C LYS A 61 -12.48 -9.39 5.63
N PHE A 62 -11.29 -9.35 5.05
CA PHE A 62 -10.07 -9.18 5.82
C PHE A 62 -9.80 -7.69 6.00
N ILE A 63 -9.59 -7.27 7.24
CA ILE A 63 -9.30 -5.90 7.62
C ILE A 63 -7.85 -5.81 8.09
N ILE A 64 -7.11 -4.85 7.53
CA ILE A 64 -5.78 -4.46 8.00
C ILE A 64 -5.97 -3.32 8.98
N ASP A 65 -5.52 -3.51 10.22
CA ASP A 65 -5.51 -2.46 11.23
C ASP A 65 -4.21 -1.65 11.14
N PRO A 66 -4.27 -0.35 10.75
CA PRO A 66 -3.09 0.49 10.65
C PRO A 66 -2.62 1.05 12.00
N GLN A 67 -3.36 0.83 13.11
CA GLN A 67 -3.06 1.45 14.40
C GLN A 67 -1.63 1.13 14.88
N GLU A 68 -1.23 -0.15 14.83
CA GLU A 68 0.11 -0.58 15.23
C GLU A 68 1.21 0.03 14.35
N ILE A 69 0.93 0.25 13.07
CA ILE A 69 1.86 0.90 12.13
C ILE A 69 2.17 2.31 12.63
N PHE A 70 1.14 3.09 12.98
CA PHE A 70 1.32 4.45 13.46
C PHE A 70 1.95 4.53 14.84
N ILE A 71 1.61 3.60 15.75
CA ILE A 71 2.26 3.50 17.07
C ILE A 71 3.77 3.30 16.91
N ASP A 72 4.18 2.38 16.04
CA ASP A 72 5.61 2.13 15.81
C ASP A 72 6.30 3.31 15.10
N ILE A 73 5.64 3.99 14.16
CA ILE A 73 6.18 5.22 13.54
C ILE A 73 6.44 6.29 14.62
N ILE A 74 5.49 6.50 15.54
CA ILE A 74 5.65 7.45 16.64
C ILE A 74 6.81 7.05 17.56
N ALA A 75 6.99 5.76 17.82
CA ALA A 75 8.11 5.25 18.61
C ALA A 75 9.46 5.53 17.92
N ASP A 76 9.55 5.36 16.61
CA ASP A 76 10.74 5.68 15.81
C ASP A 76 11.03 7.20 15.81
N LEU A 77 10.00 8.04 15.72
CA LEU A 77 10.15 9.50 15.83
C LEU A 77 10.72 9.93 17.18
N LYS A 78 10.24 9.33 18.27
CA LYS A 78 10.77 9.58 19.63
C LYS A 78 12.24 9.19 19.75
N LYS A 79 12.67 8.16 19.01
CA LYS A 79 14.07 7.72 18.92
C LYS A 79 14.90 8.53 17.92
N ARG A 80 14.28 9.47 17.19
CA ARG A 80 14.91 10.30 16.14
C ARG A 80 15.60 9.45 15.05
N LEU A 81 14.95 8.37 14.63
CA LEU A 81 15.46 7.57 13.52
C LEU A 81 15.46 8.37 12.21
N ASP A 82 16.30 7.97 11.26
CA ASP A 82 16.35 8.58 9.94
C ASP A 82 15.00 8.38 9.21
N LYS A 83 14.47 9.46 8.65
CA LYS A 83 13.26 9.44 7.81
C LYS A 83 13.40 8.45 6.66
N LYS A 84 14.60 8.26 6.12
CA LYS A 84 14.84 7.29 5.03
C LYS A 84 14.59 5.84 5.46
N LEU A 85 15.02 5.50 6.68
CA LEU A 85 14.75 4.21 7.29
C LEU A 85 13.26 4.05 7.57
N MET A 86 12.61 5.06 8.13
CA MET A 86 11.18 5.03 8.45
C MET A 86 10.31 4.89 7.20
N ALA A 87 10.65 5.61 6.12
CA ALA A 87 9.97 5.50 4.82
C ALA A 87 10.07 4.08 4.26
N ALA A 88 11.27 3.48 4.27
CA ALA A 88 11.47 2.11 3.83
C ALA A 88 10.72 1.09 4.70
N LYS A 89 10.75 1.26 6.04
CA LYS A 89 9.97 0.41 6.97
C LYS A 89 8.48 0.47 6.66
N PHE A 90 7.93 1.66 6.42
CA PHE A 90 6.52 1.82 6.07
C PHE A 90 6.18 1.10 4.76
N HIS A 91 6.94 1.32 3.68
CA HIS A 91 6.69 0.64 2.40
C HIS A 91 6.83 -0.89 2.51
N ASN A 92 7.84 -1.36 3.25
CA ASN A 92 8.00 -2.79 3.53
C ASN A 92 6.79 -3.34 4.30
N THR A 93 6.23 -2.56 5.23
CA THR A 93 5.01 -2.94 5.98
C THR A 93 3.83 -3.13 5.03
N VAL A 94 3.64 -2.20 4.10
CA VAL A 94 2.58 -2.29 3.07
C VAL A 94 2.77 -3.53 2.22
N ALA A 95 3.98 -3.77 1.72
CA ALA A 95 4.26 -4.95 0.90
C ALA A 95 3.98 -6.26 1.66
N GLU A 96 4.36 -6.32 2.92
CA GLU A 96 4.21 -7.50 3.77
C GLU A 96 2.75 -7.77 4.16
N PHE A 97 1.96 -6.75 4.50
CA PHE A 97 0.54 -7.00 4.77
C PHE A 97 -0.20 -7.40 3.49
N THR A 98 0.20 -6.89 2.31
CA THR A 98 -0.37 -7.31 1.01
C THR A 98 -0.09 -8.78 0.77
N LEU A 99 1.16 -9.23 0.96
CA LEU A 99 1.54 -10.64 0.87
C LEU A 99 0.69 -11.52 1.81
N ASN A 100 0.56 -11.11 3.07
CA ASN A 100 -0.19 -11.85 4.07
C ASN A 100 -1.69 -11.95 3.71
N LEU A 101 -2.27 -10.86 3.21
CA LEU A 101 -3.66 -10.82 2.75
C LEU A 101 -3.88 -11.78 1.57
N CYS A 102 -3.02 -11.72 0.56
CA CYS A 102 -3.06 -12.62 -0.60
C CYS A 102 -2.91 -14.10 -0.18
N GLY A 103 -2.02 -14.39 0.77
CA GLY A 103 -1.86 -15.73 1.35
C GLY A 103 -3.12 -16.24 2.03
N LYS A 104 -3.81 -15.40 2.81
CA LYS A 104 -5.10 -15.73 3.44
C LYS A 104 -6.19 -15.99 2.40
N ILE A 105 -6.31 -15.12 1.39
CA ILE A 105 -7.30 -15.28 0.30
C ILE A 105 -7.03 -16.57 -0.49
N LYS A 106 -5.77 -16.88 -0.81
CA LYS A 106 -5.39 -18.13 -1.48
C LYS A 106 -5.77 -19.35 -0.66
N LYS A 107 -5.60 -19.32 0.67
CA LYS A 107 -6.01 -20.42 1.54
C LYS A 107 -7.53 -20.66 1.48
N ASP A 108 -8.32 -19.59 1.41
CA ASP A 108 -9.78 -19.68 1.42
C ASP A 108 -10.37 -20.03 0.04
N THR A 109 -9.70 -19.62 -1.05
CA THR A 109 -10.26 -19.70 -2.42
C THR A 109 -9.49 -20.60 -3.40
N GLY A 110 -8.23 -20.93 -3.08
CA GLY A 110 -7.31 -21.60 -4.00
C GLY A 110 -6.72 -20.70 -5.10
N ILE A 111 -7.13 -19.43 -5.20
CA ILE A 111 -6.66 -18.51 -6.25
C ILE A 111 -5.17 -18.20 -6.07
N ASN A 112 -4.40 -18.36 -7.15
CA ASN A 112 -2.95 -18.15 -7.18
C ASN A 112 -2.48 -17.05 -8.14
N GLU A 113 -3.41 -16.42 -8.84
CA GLU A 113 -3.15 -15.36 -9.81
C GLU A 113 -3.52 -14.01 -9.19
N ILE A 114 -2.61 -13.05 -9.25
CA ILE A 114 -2.79 -11.72 -8.65
C ILE A 114 -2.57 -10.66 -9.71
N ALA A 115 -3.55 -9.78 -9.88
CA ALA A 115 -3.38 -8.55 -10.65
C ALA A 115 -3.21 -7.36 -9.70
N LEU A 116 -2.10 -6.62 -9.83
CA LEU A 116 -1.87 -5.37 -9.11
C LEU A 116 -2.24 -4.20 -10.02
N SER A 117 -3.05 -3.27 -9.52
CA SER A 117 -3.58 -2.13 -10.27
C SER A 117 -3.92 -0.98 -9.31
N GLY A 118 -4.12 0.22 -9.85
CA GLY A 118 -4.40 1.43 -9.09
C GLY A 118 -3.15 2.32 -8.97
N GLY A 119 -3.36 3.63 -8.83
CA GLY A 119 -2.29 4.63 -8.84
C GLY A 119 -1.20 4.41 -7.78
N VAL A 120 -1.50 3.72 -6.67
CA VAL A 120 -0.50 3.38 -5.66
C VAL A 120 0.63 2.51 -6.20
N PHE A 121 0.37 1.67 -7.21
CA PHE A 121 1.40 0.85 -7.86
C PHE A 121 2.18 1.61 -8.94
N GLN A 122 2.03 2.94 -9.03
CA GLN A 122 3.04 3.79 -9.67
C GLN A 122 4.28 3.95 -8.79
N ASN A 123 4.15 3.66 -7.48
CA ASN A 123 5.26 3.61 -6.55
C ASN A 123 6.15 2.41 -6.91
N LYS A 124 7.34 2.69 -7.41
CA LYS A 124 8.30 1.69 -7.90
C LYS A 124 8.79 0.82 -6.75
N TYR A 125 9.19 1.43 -5.63
CA TYR A 125 9.72 0.69 -4.48
C TYR A 125 8.69 -0.34 -3.96
N LEU A 126 7.44 0.09 -3.77
CA LEU A 126 6.36 -0.77 -3.31
C LEU A 126 6.08 -1.88 -4.33
N THR A 127 5.94 -1.51 -5.62
CA THR A 127 5.55 -2.46 -6.66
C THR A 127 6.59 -3.55 -6.83
N GLU A 128 7.87 -3.19 -6.94
CA GLU A 128 8.96 -4.17 -7.04
C GLU A 128 8.99 -5.09 -5.81
N LYS A 129 8.81 -4.54 -4.61
CA LYS A 129 8.80 -5.32 -3.36
C LYS A 129 7.61 -6.29 -3.29
N VAL A 130 6.41 -5.83 -3.62
CA VAL A 130 5.19 -6.66 -3.60
C VAL A 130 5.29 -7.78 -4.63
N VAL A 131 5.71 -7.47 -5.87
CA VAL A 131 5.89 -8.46 -6.93
C VAL A 131 6.89 -9.53 -6.48
N PHE A 132 8.08 -9.12 -6.02
CA PHE A 132 9.10 -10.04 -5.51
C PHE A 132 8.56 -10.95 -4.40
N LEU A 133 7.93 -10.37 -3.38
CA LEU A 133 7.40 -11.12 -2.24
C LEU A 133 6.32 -12.13 -2.63
N LEU A 134 5.43 -11.76 -3.56
CA LEU A 134 4.36 -12.64 -4.05
C LEU A 134 4.94 -13.77 -4.91
N GLU A 135 5.84 -13.48 -5.84
CA GLU A 135 6.47 -14.48 -6.72
C GLU A 135 7.30 -15.49 -5.91
N GLU A 136 8.04 -15.04 -4.89
CA GLU A 136 8.76 -15.91 -3.95
C GLU A 136 7.82 -16.86 -3.17
N LYS A 137 6.53 -16.52 -3.03
CA LYS A 137 5.50 -17.40 -2.46
C LYS A 137 4.72 -18.20 -3.50
N GLY A 138 5.20 -18.22 -4.74
CA GLY A 138 4.66 -19.00 -5.85
C GLY A 138 3.37 -18.44 -6.44
N PHE A 139 3.05 -17.17 -6.19
CA PHE A 139 1.96 -16.50 -6.89
C PHE A 139 2.39 -16.12 -8.31
N LYS A 140 1.43 -16.10 -9.24
CA LYS A 140 1.63 -15.52 -10.56
C LYS A 140 1.11 -14.08 -10.55
N VAL A 141 2.00 -13.12 -10.73
CA VAL A 141 1.68 -11.69 -10.60
C VAL A 141 1.57 -11.03 -11.97
N TYR A 142 0.54 -10.20 -12.14
CA TYR A 142 0.29 -9.40 -13.32
C TYR A 142 0.28 -7.91 -12.94
N ILE A 143 1.02 -7.10 -13.72
CA ILE A 143 1.06 -5.65 -13.60
C ILE A 143 0.79 -5.02 -14.97
N GLN A 144 0.27 -3.79 -15.00
CA GLN A 144 0.07 -3.07 -16.25
C GLN A 144 1.41 -2.67 -16.87
N ARG A 145 1.53 -2.83 -18.19
CA ARG A 145 2.69 -2.38 -18.98
C ARG A 145 2.31 -1.51 -20.19
N LYS A 146 1.16 -1.78 -20.80
CA LYS A 146 0.69 -1.09 -22.02
C LYS A 146 -0.25 0.08 -21.74
N VAL A 147 -0.92 0.05 -20.59
CA VAL A 147 -1.76 1.13 -20.08
C VAL A 147 -1.27 1.49 -18.67
N PRO A 148 -1.50 2.72 -18.17
CA PRO A 148 -1.09 3.05 -16.83
C PRO A 148 -1.96 2.31 -15.78
N PRO A 149 -1.43 2.04 -14.57
CA PRO A 149 -2.20 1.48 -13.47
C PRO A 149 -3.15 2.51 -12.83
N ASN A 150 -3.00 3.80 -13.14
CA ASN A 150 -3.84 4.88 -12.63
C ASN A 150 -5.10 5.09 -13.48
N ASP A 151 -5.83 6.16 -13.18
CA ASP A 151 -7.13 6.46 -13.78
C ASP A 151 -7.10 6.60 -15.30
N GLY A 152 -5.94 6.90 -15.90
CA GLY A 152 -5.76 6.90 -17.35
C GLY A 152 -5.97 5.53 -18.01
N GLY A 153 -5.91 4.43 -17.24
CA GLY A 153 -6.13 3.06 -17.71
C GLY A 153 -7.54 2.52 -17.45
N ILE A 154 -8.40 3.24 -16.72
CA ILE A 154 -9.72 2.74 -16.28
C ILE A 154 -10.64 2.40 -17.46
N SER A 155 -10.62 3.21 -18.53
CA SER A 155 -11.49 3.03 -19.69
C SER A 155 -11.29 1.67 -20.38
N LEU A 156 -10.07 1.14 -20.40
CA LEU A 156 -9.81 -0.21 -20.93
C LEU A 156 -10.51 -1.28 -20.09
N GLY A 157 -10.41 -1.19 -18.77
CA GLY A 157 -11.08 -2.12 -17.85
C GLY A 157 -12.60 -2.08 -18.02
N GLN A 158 -13.17 -0.88 -18.13
CA GLN A 158 -14.60 -0.68 -18.37
C GLN A 158 -15.05 -1.33 -19.69
N ALA A 159 -14.31 -1.09 -20.78
CA ALA A 159 -14.64 -1.65 -22.09
C ALA A 159 -14.61 -3.18 -22.10
N VAL A 160 -13.59 -3.79 -21.47
CA VAL A 160 -13.49 -5.25 -21.37
C VAL A 160 -14.62 -5.82 -20.53
N VAL A 161 -14.86 -5.28 -19.33
CA VAL A 161 -15.92 -5.77 -18.43
C VAL A 161 -17.31 -5.68 -19.08
N ALA A 162 -17.63 -4.57 -19.74
CA ALA A 162 -18.90 -4.41 -20.43
C ALA A 162 -19.04 -5.32 -21.68
N GLY A 163 -17.92 -5.68 -22.30
CA GLY A 163 -17.87 -6.56 -23.47
C GLY A 163 -17.86 -8.05 -23.16
N LEU A 164 -17.66 -8.45 -21.89
CA LEU A 164 -17.76 -9.85 -21.47
C LEU A 164 -19.21 -10.31 -21.57
N LYS A 165 -19.46 -11.32 -22.40
CA LYS A 165 -20.74 -12.05 -22.51
C LYS A 165 -20.71 -13.31 -21.67
#